data_AF-A0A8H6K8Z0-F1
#
_entry.id   AF-A0A8H6K8Z0-F1
#
_cell.length_a   1.000
_cell.length_b   1.000
_cell.length_c   1.000
_cell.angle_alpha   90.00
_cell.angle_beta   90.00
_cell.angle_gamma   90.00
#
_symmetry.space_group_name_H-M   'P 1'
#
loop_
_entity.id
_entity.type
_entity.pdbx_description
1 polymer ?
#
loop_
_entity_poly.entity_id
_entity_poly.type
_entity_poly.pdbx_seq_one_letter_code
_entity_poly.pdbx_strand_id
1 'polypeptide(L)'
;AGNQTATVPGKPTSTSTPEAGVVILYELDFGAGEGGGRTGQWQVFQRGGPNSTFDACKTSHSRCALRITGPKVVSPWPPSFEVTSPIHGRNDCRYYGKADGPGMFSCEGIAQFDCVKDPSFEPGSLSSVDCVDSSLFPRVNCWIPRL
;
A
#
# COMPACT_ATOMS: atom_id res chain seq x y z
N ALA A 1 -25.06 12.98 -48.64
CA ALA A 1 -24.68 11.91 -47.70
C ALA A 1 -23.39 12.34 -47.03
N GLY A 2 -23.43 12.65 -45.74
CA GLY A 2 -22.27 13.13 -44.98
C GLY A 2 -21.54 11.95 -44.32
N ASN A 3 -20.23 11.86 -44.54
CA ASN A 3 -19.36 10.95 -43.80
C ASN A 3 -18.92 11.64 -42.50
N GLN A 4 -19.37 11.12 -41.36
CA GLN A 4 -18.85 11.51 -40.06
C GLN A 4 -17.67 10.60 -39.73
N THR A 5 -16.47 11.19 -39.73
CA THR A 5 -15.25 10.57 -39.21
C THR A 5 -15.35 10.56 -37.70
N ALA A 6 -15.52 9.38 -37.10
CA ALA A 6 -15.53 9.22 -35.65
C ALA A 6 -14.12 9.45 -35.10
N THR A 7 -13.94 10.56 -34.37
CA THR A 7 -12.73 10.83 -33.59
C THR A 7 -12.72 9.89 -32.39
N VAL A 8 -11.81 8.91 -32.39
CA VAL A 8 -11.55 8.08 -31.21
C VAL A 8 -11.04 9.02 -30.09
N PRO A 9 -11.65 9.03 -28.89
CA PRO A 9 -11.14 9.82 -27.78
C PRO A 9 -9.72 9.37 -27.45
N GLY A 10 -8.75 10.27 -27.61
CA GLY A 10 -7.37 10.02 -27.26
C GLY A 10 -7.30 9.62 -25.78
N LYS A 11 -6.70 8.45 -25.52
CA LYS A 11 -6.30 8.00 -24.19
C LYS A 11 -5.57 9.17 -23.51
N PRO A 12 -5.95 9.63 -22.30
CA PRO A 12 -5.24 10.69 -21.62
C PRO A 12 -3.80 10.27 -21.36
N THR A 13 -2.86 10.75 -22.19
CA THR A 13 -1.43 10.73 -21.91
C THR A 13 -1.15 11.78 -20.85
N SER A 14 -1.41 11.45 -19.60
CA SER A 14 -0.74 12.12 -18.49
C SER A 14 0.38 11.21 -18.00
N THR A 15 1.52 11.30 -18.68
CA THR A 15 2.80 10.66 -18.35
C THR A 15 3.50 11.36 -17.18
N SER A 16 2.75 11.98 -16.28
CA SER A 16 3.33 12.69 -15.14
C SER A 16 3.51 11.71 -13.97
N THR A 17 4.73 11.63 -13.46
CA THR A 17 5.05 10.83 -12.27
C THR A 17 4.07 11.18 -11.12
N PRO A 18 3.47 10.17 -10.46
CA PRO A 18 2.62 10.39 -9.29
C PRO A 18 3.34 11.21 -8.22
N GLU A 19 2.66 12.17 -7.61
CA GLU A 19 3.24 13.04 -6.56
C GLU A 19 2.99 12.51 -5.16
N ALA A 20 2.04 11.57 -5.03
CA ALA A 20 1.60 11.02 -3.77
C ALA A 20 1.37 9.51 -3.93
N GLY A 21 1.51 8.80 -2.82
CA GLY A 21 1.21 7.40 -2.75
C GLY A 21 1.01 6.93 -1.32
N VAL A 22 0.78 5.63 -1.20
CA VAL A 22 0.87 4.94 0.06
C VAL A 22 1.81 3.75 -0.08
N VAL A 23 2.40 3.37 1.04
CA VAL A 23 3.13 2.11 1.18
C VAL A 23 2.48 1.29 2.29
N ILE A 24 2.30 0.00 2.02
CA ILE A 24 1.71 -0.95 2.94
C ILE A 24 2.84 -1.83 3.46
N LEU A 25 3.02 -1.82 4.79
CA LEU A 25 4.04 -2.56 5.50
C LEU A 25 3.39 -3.56 6.44
N TYR A 26 4.02 -4.72 6.62
CA TYR A 26 3.68 -5.63 7.71
C TYR A 26 4.53 -5.28 8.93
N GLU A 27 3.90 -4.98 10.05
CA GLU A 27 4.57 -4.76 11.33
C GLU A 27 4.51 -6.04 12.16
N LEU A 28 5.67 -6.52 12.58
CA LEU A 28 5.76 -7.69 13.47
C LEU A 28 5.64 -7.23 14.92
N ASP A 29 4.62 -7.71 15.63
CA ASP A 29 4.41 -7.46 17.05
C ASP A 29 5.10 -8.58 17.85
N PHE A 30 6.26 -8.26 18.42
CA PHE A 30 6.96 -9.12 19.35
C PHE A 30 6.32 -8.96 20.73
N GLY A 31 5.21 -9.65 20.97
CA GLY A 31 4.57 -9.66 22.28
C GLY A 31 5.58 -9.99 23.40
N ALA A 32 5.49 -9.27 24.52
CA ALA A 32 6.43 -9.32 25.65
C ALA A 32 6.36 -10.62 26.49
N GLY A 33 6.20 -11.80 25.87
CA GLY A 33 6.06 -13.07 26.59
C GLY A 33 6.75 -14.25 25.92
N GLU A 34 7.42 -15.08 26.73
CA GLU A 34 7.94 -16.39 26.33
C GLU A 34 6.76 -17.30 25.95
N GLY A 35 6.55 -17.52 24.64
CA GLY A 35 5.40 -18.30 24.15
C GLY A 35 5.08 -18.21 22.65
N GLY A 36 5.79 -17.36 21.89
CA GLY A 36 6.11 -17.64 20.48
C GLY A 36 4.99 -17.56 19.44
N GLY A 37 3.88 -16.88 19.71
CA GLY A 37 2.93 -16.49 18.67
C GLY A 37 3.38 -15.18 18.00
N ARG A 38 4.03 -15.24 16.84
CA ARG A 38 4.36 -14.04 16.05
C ARG A 38 3.08 -13.42 15.49
N THR A 39 2.46 -12.50 16.24
CA THR A 39 1.37 -11.67 15.69
C THR A 39 1.94 -10.51 14.91
N GLY A 40 1.14 -9.95 14.00
CA GLY A 40 1.53 -8.74 13.31
C GLY A 40 0.34 -8.06 12.68
N GLN A 41 0.58 -6.90 12.10
CA GLN A 41 -0.49 -6.06 11.56
C GLN A 41 -0.03 -5.38 10.28
N TRP A 42 -0.95 -5.26 9.33
CA TRP A 42 -0.71 -4.45 8.14
C TRP A 42 -0.93 -2.99 8.48
N GLN A 43 0.02 -2.15 8.10
CA GLN A 43 0.03 -0.71 8.32
C GLN A 43 0.07 0.01 6.98
N VAL A 44 -0.65 1.13 6.87
CA VAL A 44 -0.62 2.01 5.69
C VAL A 44 0.04 3.33 6.04
N PHE A 45 1.03 3.71 5.26
CA PHE A 45 1.76 4.97 5.42
C PHE A 45 1.55 5.83 4.20
N GLN A 46 1.29 7.10 4.43
CA GLN A 46 1.31 8.10 3.37
C GLN A 46 2.76 8.37 2.99
N ARG A 47 3.02 8.49 1.69
CA ARG A 47 4.32 8.90 1.18
C ARG A 47 4.16 9.85 -0.01
N GLY A 48 5.22 10.58 -0.33
CA GLY A 48 5.31 11.33 -1.58
C GLY A 48 5.41 10.38 -2.78
N GLY A 49 5.69 10.93 -3.96
CA GLY A 49 5.81 10.17 -5.20
C GLY A 49 6.92 9.11 -5.21
N PRO A 50 7.04 8.33 -6.29
CA PRO A 50 8.05 7.27 -6.43
C PRO A 50 9.49 7.69 -6.15
N ASN A 51 9.81 8.97 -6.41
CA ASN A 51 11.15 9.52 -6.22
C ASN A 51 11.34 10.22 -4.87
N SER A 52 10.32 10.24 -4.00
CA SER A 52 10.44 10.83 -2.67
C SER A 52 11.19 9.88 -1.74
N THR A 53 11.99 10.44 -0.85
CA THR A 53 12.48 9.69 0.31
C THR A 53 11.27 9.30 1.18
N PHE A 54 11.35 8.12 1.77
CA PHE A 54 10.35 7.62 2.69
C PHE A 54 11.08 6.98 3.87
N ASP A 55 10.73 7.42 5.08
CA ASP A 55 11.28 6.91 6.33
C ASP A 55 10.10 6.43 7.18
N ALA A 56 9.92 5.10 7.21
CA ALA A 56 8.79 4.49 7.91
C ALA A 56 8.82 4.78 9.42
N CYS A 57 10.00 4.97 10.02
CA CYS A 57 10.14 5.19 11.45
C CYS A 57 9.85 6.64 11.88
N LYS A 58 9.83 7.58 10.92
CA LYS A 58 9.52 9.00 11.18
C LYS A 58 8.17 9.45 10.64
N THR A 59 7.60 8.69 9.71
CA THR A 59 6.34 9.05 9.06
C THR A 59 5.16 8.71 9.95
N SER A 60 4.18 9.60 10.03
CA SER A 60 2.92 9.31 10.73
C SER A 60 2.12 8.20 10.02
N HIS A 61 1.72 7.19 10.78
CA HIS A 61 0.92 6.08 10.24
C HIS A 61 -0.50 6.58 10.00
N SER A 62 -1.11 6.21 8.87
CA SER A 62 -2.56 6.25 8.77
C SER A 62 -3.07 5.04 9.57
N ARG A 63 -3.89 5.24 10.60
CA ARG A 63 -4.21 4.21 11.61
C ARG A 63 -5.12 3.10 11.06
N CYS A 64 -4.62 2.33 10.10
CA CYS A 64 -5.21 1.05 9.76
C CYS A 64 -4.23 -0.06 10.07
N ALA A 65 -4.52 -0.71 11.20
CA ALA A 65 -3.94 -1.96 11.61
C ALA A 65 -5.00 -3.05 11.41
N LEU A 66 -5.01 -3.73 10.27
CA LEU A 66 -5.64 -5.05 10.27
C LEU A 66 -4.70 -5.98 11.03
N ARG A 67 -5.00 -6.20 12.31
CA ARG A 67 -4.25 -7.15 13.14
C ARG A 67 -4.54 -8.56 12.65
N ILE A 68 -3.51 -9.25 12.19
CA ILE A 68 -3.60 -10.65 11.79
C ILE A 68 -2.95 -11.49 12.89
N THR A 69 -3.76 -12.33 13.51
CA THR A 69 -3.30 -13.34 14.47
C THR A 69 -3.01 -14.62 13.70
N GLY A 70 -1.76 -15.06 13.62
CA GLY A 70 -1.42 -16.33 12.97
C GLY A 70 0.07 -16.53 12.71
N PRO A 71 0.55 -17.79 12.66
CA PRO A 71 1.96 -18.11 12.52
C PRO A 71 2.44 -17.80 11.10
N LYS A 72 3.22 -16.72 10.94
CA LYS A 72 3.73 -16.21 9.65
C LYS A 72 2.60 -15.82 8.69
N VAL A 73 2.82 -14.75 7.95
CA VAL A 73 1.90 -14.35 6.88
C VAL A 73 1.90 -15.47 5.83
N VAL A 74 0.82 -16.27 5.77
CA VAL A 74 0.66 -17.38 4.81
C VAL A 74 0.74 -16.87 3.36
N SER A 75 0.38 -15.59 3.17
CA SER A 75 0.59 -14.85 1.94
C SER A 75 1.60 -13.72 2.17
N PRO A 76 2.56 -13.47 1.28
CA PRO A 76 3.39 -12.26 1.37
C PRO A 76 2.60 -10.96 1.13
N TRP A 77 1.36 -11.06 0.65
CA TRP A 77 0.53 -9.93 0.28
C TRP A 77 -0.52 -9.61 1.36
N PRO A 78 -0.89 -8.33 1.53
CA PRO A 78 -1.96 -7.96 2.44
C PRO A 78 -3.31 -8.51 1.95
N PRO A 79 -4.22 -8.91 2.86
CA PRO A 79 -5.62 -9.12 2.51
C PRO A 79 -6.29 -7.77 2.21
N SER A 80 -7.53 -7.80 1.69
CA SER A 80 -8.32 -6.58 1.52
C SER A 80 -8.69 -5.96 2.87
N PHE A 81 -8.63 -4.63 2.96
CA PHE A 81 -9.05 -3.87 4.15
C PHE A 81 -9.42 -2.43 3.79
N GLU A 82 -10.20 -1.80 4.64
CA GLU A 82 -10.55 -0.37 4.54
C GLU A 82 -9.55 0.46 5.34
N VAL A 83 -9.28 1.69 4.88
CA VAL A 83 -8.38 2.65 5.53
C VAL A 83 -9.22 3.66 6.31
N THR A 84 -9.05 3.70 7.63
CA THR A 84 -9.87 4.48 8.58
C THR A 84 -9.47 5.96 8.65
N SER A 85 -8.29 6.31 8.15
CA SER A 85 -7.77 7.68 8.16
C SER A 85 -7.68 8.20 6.72
N PRO A 86 -7.97 9.49 6.49
CA PRO A 86 -7.85 10.07 5.16
C PRO A 86 -6.43 9.95 4.61
N ILE A 87 -6.31 9.62 3.32
CA ILE A 87 -5.03 9.50 2.61
C ILE A 87 -4.89 10.68 1.67
N HIS A 88 -3.89 11.55 1.90
CA HIS A 88 -3.66 12.76 1.10
C HIS A 88 -4.94 13.60 0.94
N GLY A 89 -5.72 13.72 2.03
CA GLY A 89 -6.98 14.46 2.06
C GLY A 89 -8.21 13.73 1.51
N ARG A 90 -8.10 12.44 1.16
CA ARG A 90 -9.19 11.64 0.58
C ARG A 90 -9.72 10.62 1.56
N ASN A 91 -11.05 10.51 1.67
CA ASN A 91 -11.71 9.56 2.55
C ASN A 91 -12.00 8.24 1.82
N ASP A 92 -12.66 7.31 2.52
CA ASP A 92 -13.18 6.04 1.98
C ASP A 92 -12.16 5.24 1.16
N CYS A 93 -10.93 5.26 1.65
CA CYS A 93 -9.83 4.56 1.00
C CYS A 93 -9.89 3.07 1.31
N ARG A 94 -9.65 2.24 0.30
CA ARG A 94 -9.70 0.79 0.41
C ARG A 94 -8.57 0.14 -0.36
N TYR A 95 -7.96 -0.85 0.27
CA TYR A 95 -7.04 -1.77 -0.37
C TYR A 95 -7.76 -3.09 -0.72
N TYR A 96 -7.55 -3.56 -1.93
CA TYR A 96 -8.09 -4.81 -2.46
C TYR A 96 -6.92 -5.78 -2.65
N GLY A 97 -6.76 -6.69 -1.69
CA GLY A 97 -5.72 -7.72 -1.73
C GLY A 97 -5.97 -8.75 -2.83
N LYS A 98 -4.89 -9.26 -3.41
CA LYS A 98 -4.88 -10.38 -4.36
C LYS A 98 -4.06 -11.52 -3.77
N ALA A 99 -4.41 -12.75 -4.08
CA ALA A 99 -3.65 -13.92 -3.61
C ALA A 99 -2.21 -13.92 -4.13
N ASP A 100 -2.01 -13.47 -5.38
CA ASP A 100 -0.74 -13.56 -6.10
C ASP A 100 -0.19 -12.19 -6.52
N GLY A 101 -0.36 -11.15 -5.69
CA GLY A 101 0.26 -9.87 -6.03
C GLY A 101 -0.10 -8.69 -5.14
N PRO A 102 0.42 -7.50 -5.49
CA PRO A 102 0.32 -6.27 -4.69
C PRO A 102 -1.07 -5.65 -4.63
N GLY A 103 -2.10 -6.26 -5.25
CA GLY A 103 -3.47 -5.77 -5.13
C GLY A 103 -3.77 -4.48 -5.88
N MET A 104 -4.81 -3.78 -5.43
CA MET A 104 -5.29 -2.52 -5.98
C MET A 104 -5.72 -1.58 -4.85
N PHE A 105 -5.81 -0.28 -5.13
CA PHE A 105 -6.23 0.73 -4.17
C PHE A 105 -7.31 1.63 -4.78
N SER A 106 -8.21 2.14 -3.94
CA SER A 106 -9.18 3.18 -4.31
C SER A 106 -9.36 4.16 -3.15
N CYS A 107 -9.84 5.36 -3.45
CA CYS A 107 -10.26 6.36 -2.47
C CYS A 107 -11.42 7.17 -3.05
N GLU A 108 -12.09 7.97 -2.21
CA GLU A 108 -13.07 8.96 -2.66
C GLU A 108 -12.50 9.83 -3.80
N GLY A 109 -13.27 9.92 -4.89
CA GLY A 109 -12.91 10.68 -6.09
C GLY A 109 -11.78 10.08 -6.94
N ILE A 110 -11.30 8.87 -6.64
CA ILE A 110 -10.27 8.17 -7.41
C ILE A 110 -10.76 6.77 -7.78
N ALA A 111 -10.83 6.50 -9.09
CA ALA A 111 -11.11 5.16 -9.59
C ALA A 111 -10.05 4.16 -9.12
N GLN A 112 -10.45 2.92 -8.90
CA GLN A 112 -9.54 1.86 -8.46
C GLN A 112 -8.33 1.72 -9.41
N PHE A 113 -7.13 1.62 -8.84
CA PHE A 113 -5.86 1.54 -9.58
C PHE A 113 -4.94 0.45 -9.03
N ASP A 114 -4.06 -0.07 -9.87
CA ASP A 114 -3.11 -1.12 -9.49
C ASP A 114 -2.01 -0.60 -8.57
N CYS A 115 -1.66 -1.40 -7.58
CA CYS A 115 -0.46 -1.21 -6.78
C CYS A 115 0.69 -2.03 -7.35
N VAL A 116 1.91 -1.74 -6.91
CA VAL A 116 3.13 -2.42 -7.31
C VAL A 116 3.84 -3.03 -6.11
N LYS A 117 4.65 -4.06 -6.37
CA LYS A 117 5.55 -4.66 -5.38
C LYS A 117 6.50 -3.58 -4.83
N ASP A 118 6.72 -3.56 -3.52
CA ASP A 118 7.80 -2.74 -2.97
C ASP A 118 9.17 -3.23 -3.49
N PRO A 119 10.04 -2.34 -3.99
CA PRO A 119 11.33 -2.75 -4.54
C PRO A 119 12.27 -3.38 -3.51
N SER A 120 12.06 -3.12 -2.21
CA SER A 120 12.80 -3.76 -1.13
C SER A 120 12.23 -5.13 -0.74
N PHE A 121 11.05 -5.50 -1.24
CA PHE A 121 10.45 -6.79 -0.94
C PHE A 121 10.96 -7.88 -1.89
N GLU A 122 11.70 -8.83 -1.32
CA GLU A 122 12.08 -10.07 -1.97
C GLU A 122 11.40 -11.27 -1.30
N PRO A 123 10.71 -12.14 -2.06
CA PRO A 123 10.07 -13.34 -1.52
C PRO A 123 11.05 -14.21 -0.73
N GLY A 124 10.67 -14.58 0.49
CA GLY A 124 11.53 -15.36 1.39
C GLY A 124 12.59 -14.54 2.13
N SER A 125 12.78 -13.26 1.79
CA SER A 125 13.63 -12.35 2.55
C SER A 125 12.89 -11.78 3.77
N LEU A 126 13.62 -11.60 4.85
CA LEU A 126 13.19 -10.87 6.05
C LEU A 126 13.69 -9.42 6.04
N SER A 127 13.86 -8.82 4.86
CA SER A 127 14.20 -7.39 4.75
C SER A 127 13.15 -6.54 5.48
N SER A 128 13.56 -5.97 6.61
CA SER A 128 12.80 -5.04 7.44
C SER A 128 13.48 -3.69 7.52
N VAL A 129 12.68 -2.69 7.83
CA VAL A 129 13.11 -1.44 8.43
C VAL A 129 12.91 -1.60 9.93
N ASP A 130 14.00 -1.59 10.68
CA ASP A 130 13.94 -1.69 12.14
C ASP A 130 13.79 -0.30 12.75
N CYS A 131 12.64 -0.08 13.38
CA CYS A 131 12.35 1.08 14.21
C CYS A 131 12.61 0.72 15.69
N VAL A 132 12.55 1.72 16.59
CA VAL A 132 12.90 1.54 18.01
C VAL A 132 12.11 0.39 18.66
N ASP A 133 10.82 0.28 18.38
CA ASP A 133 9.92 -0.68 19.04
C ASP A 133 9.25 -1.67 18.05
N SER A 134 9.63 -1.65 16.77
CA SER A 134 9.03 -2.54 15.79
C SER A 134 9.89 -2.79 14.56
N SER A 135 9.71 -3.95 13.94
CA SER A 135 10.27 -4.26 12.62
C SER A 135 9.15 -4.16 11.58
N LEU A 136 9.34 -3.29 10.59
CA LEU A 136 8.41 -3.04 9.50
C LEU A 136 8.91 -3.68 8.22
N PHE A 137 8.06 -4.45 7.56
CA PHE A 137 8.40 -5.20 6.36
C PHE A 137 7.61 -4.63 5.17
N PRO A 138 8.24 -3.82 4.29
CA PRO A 138 7.56 -3.28 3.11
C PRO A 138 7.08 -4.37 2.17
N ARG A 139 5.90 -4.16 1.55
CA ARG A 139 5.31 -5.13 0.62
C ARG A 139 4.73 -4.50 -0.63
N VAL A 140 4.00 -3.41 -0.49
CA VAL A 140 3.19 -2.83 -1.57
C VAL A 140 3.36 -1.32 -1.60
N ASN A 141 3.52 -0.74 -2.80
CA ASN A 141 3.35 0.68 -3.04
C ASN A 141 2.14 0.90 -3.93
N CYS A 142 1.27 1.84 -3.58
CA CYS A 142 0.15 2.26 -4.40
C CYS A 142 0.33 3.74 -4.74
N TRP A 143 0.54 4.05 -6.02
CA TRP A 143 0.78 5.41 -6.48
C TRP A 143 -0.51 6.06 -6.96
N ILE A 144 -0.91 7.14 -6.29
CA ILE A 144 -2.18 7.79 -6.56
C ILE A 144 -2.11 8.46 -7.94
N PRO A 145 -2.98 8.08 -8.90
CA PRO A 145 -3.01 8.72 -10.20
C PRO A 145 -3.34 10.21 -10.09
N ARG A 146 -2.75 11.03 -10.97
CA ARG A 146 -3.20 12.41 -11.12
C ARG A 146 -4.59 12.41 -11.77
N LEU A 147 -5.51 13.17 -11.22
CA LEU A 147 -6.81 13.48 -11.82
C LEU A 147 -6.68 14.69 -12.74
#